data_AF-A0A1V5IXC7-F1
#
_entry.id   AF-A0A1V5IXC7-F1
#
_cell.length_a   1.000
_cell.length_b   1.000
_cell.length_c   1.000
_cell.angle_alpha   90.00
_cell.angle_beta   90.00
_cell.angle_gamma   90.00
#
_symmetry.space_group_name_H-M   'P 1'
#
loop_
_entity.id
_entity.type
_entity.pdbx_description
1 polymer ?
#
loop_
_entity_poly.entity_id
_entity_poly.type
_entity_poly.pdbx_seq_one_letter_code
_entity_poly.pdbx_strand_id
1 'polypeptide(L)'
;MCIARALANRPEVLLLDEPTSALDQTAANTVLDLVCRLNRELGLTVIMVTHLMEHARAVGTRVALLVRGAKIEECPADDFFAGPATEVGRRFLQGELSDER
;
A
#
# COMPACT_ATOMS: atom_id res chain seq x y z
N MET A 1 12.81 -7.97 9.69
CA MET A 1 12.77 -9.44 9.87
C MET A 1 11.40 -9.87 10.43
N CYS A 2 10.30 -9.55 9.73
CA CYS A 2 8.92 -9.80 10.21
C CYS A 2 8.06 -10.59 9.21
N ILE A 3 8.32 -10.46 7.90
CA ILE A 3 7.55 -11.13 6.83
C ILE A 3 7.68 -12.65 6.92
N ALA A 4 8.90 -13.18 7.09
CA ALA A 4 9.11 -14.63 7.24
C ALA A 4 8.34 -15.23 8.42
N ARG A 5 8.26 -14.50 9.55
CA ARG A 5 7.46 -14.92 10.72
C ARG A 5 5.97 -14.93 10.40
N ALA A 6 5.48 -13.92 9.70
CA ALA A 6 4.07 -13.85 9.30
C ALA A 6 3.68 -15.00 8.35
N LEU A 7 4.62 -15.43 7.48
CA LEU A 7 4.40 -16.52 6.52
C LEU A 7 4.55 -17.92 7.11
N ALA A 8 5.11 -18.07 8.32
CA ALA A 8 5.44 -19.38 8.91
C ALA A 8 4.24 -20.33 8.98
N ASN A 9 3.04 -19.78 9.20
CA ASN A 9 1.79 -20.54 9.31
C ASN A 9 1.01 -20.65 7.99
N ARG A 10 1.60 -20.28 6.83
CA ARG A 10 0.94 -20.27 5.52
C ARG A 10 -0.45 -19.59 5.59
N PRO A 11 -0.52 -18.31 6.01
CA PRO A 11 -1.80 -17.63 6.13
C PRO A 11 -2.48 -17.49 4.76
N GLU A 12 -3.79 -17.23 4.73
CA GLU A 12 -4.48 -16.84 3.49
C GLU A 12 -4.39 -15.32 3.24
N VAL A 13 -4.15 -14.54 4.31
CA VAL A 13 -4.09 -13.07 4.30
C VAL A 13 -2.84 -12.58 5.01
N LEU A 14 -2.13 -11.64 4.38
CA LEU A 14 -0.97 -10.96 4.94
C LEU A 14 -1.27 -9.47 5.13
N LEU A 15 -1.21 -9.01 6.37
CA LEU A 15 -1.35 -7.60 6.74
C LEU A 15 0.04 -6.99 6.95
N LEU A 16 0.35 -5.91 6.24
CA LEU A 16 1.63 -5.22 6.29
C LEU A 16 1.42 -3.76 6.66
N ASP A 17 1.84 -3.38 7.85
CA ASP A 17 1.79 -2.00 8.33
C ASP A 17 3.15 -1.32 8.08
N GLU A 18 3.18 -0.40 7.11
CA GLU A 18 4.37 0.34 6.66
C GLU A 18 5.67 -0.51 6.57
N PRO A 19 5.68 -1.61 5.78
CA PRO A 19 6.75 -2.61 5.83
C PRO A 19 8.13 -2.10 5.37
N THR A 20 8.20 -0.90 4.78
CA THR A 20 9.40 -0.31 4.17
C THR A 20 9.89 0.95 4.87
N SER A 21 9.24 1.42 5.94
CA SER A 21 9.53 2.73 6.58
C SER A 21 10.96 2.88 7.11
N ALA A 22 11.60 1.79 7.52
CA ALA A 22 12.96 1.78 8.06
C ALA A 22 14.04 1.36 7.03
N LEU A 23 13.69 1.29 5.74
CA LEU A 23 14.57 0.80 4.68
C LEU A 23 14.98 1.93 3.73
N ASP A 24 16.18 1.82 3.16
CA ASP A 24 16.53 2.62 2.00
C ASP A 24 15.70 2.22 0.76
N GLN A 25 15.71 3.06 -0.27
CA GLN A 25 14.89 2.86 -1.47
C GLN A 25 15.14 1.51 -2.16
N THR A 26 16.38 1.04 -2.19
CA THR A 26 16.75 -0.22 -2.87
C THR A 26 16.21 -1.42 -2.09
N ALA A 27 16.39 -1.39 -0.77
CA ALA A 27 15.86 -2.41 0.12
C ALA A 27 14.32 -2.42 0.14
N ALA A 28 13.68 -1.25 0.12
CA ALA A 28 12.23 -1.12 0.01
C ALA A 28 11.68 -1.79 -1.25
N ASN A 29 12.27 -1.50 -2.43
CA ASN A 29 11.87 -2.12 -3.69
C ASN A 29 12.00 -3.65 -3.64
N THR A 30 13.08 -4.16 -3.04
CA THR A 30 13.28 -5.61 -2.87
C THR A 30 12.16 -6.25 -2.03
N VAL A 31 11.70 -5.55 -0.98
CA VAL A 31 10.60 -6.01 -0.14
C VAL A 31 9.27 -5.98 -0.89
N LEU A 32 8.98 -4.92 -1.65
CA LEU A 32 7.76 -4.81 -2.46
C LEU A 32 7.71 -5.91 -3.53
N ASP A 33 8.83 -6.19 -4.21
CA ASP A 33 8.94 -7.27 -5.19
C ASP A 33 8.72 -8.65 -4.56
N LEU A 34 9.22 -8.85 -3.34
CA LEU A 34 8.94 -10.06 -2.57
C LEU A 34 7.44 -10.21 -2.29
N VAL A 35 6.79 -9.14 -1.82
CA VAL A 35 5.34 -9.15 -1.53
C VAL A 35 4.52 -9.47 -2.79
N CYS A 36 4.83 -8.84 -3.92
CA CYS A 36 4.17 -9.11 -5.21
C CYS A 36 4.38 -10.55 -5.69
N ARG A 37 5.56 -11.14 -5.46
CA ARG A 37 5.80 -12.56 -5.78
C ARG A 37 4.99 -13.47 -4.87
N LEU A 38 4.99 -13.23 -3.57
CA LEU A 38 4.24 -14.03 -2.60
C LEU A 38 2.72 -14.01 -2.87
N ASN A 39 2.15 -12.85 -3.20
CA ASN A 39 0.76 -12.73 -3.63
C ASN A 39 0.46 -13.64 -4.84
N ARG A 40 1.30 -13.61 -5.87
CA ARG A 40 1.10 -14.38 -7.11
C ARG A 40 1.35 -15.89 -6.95
N GLU A 41 2.43 -16.25 -6.26
CA GLU A 41 2.87 -17.66 -6.15
C GLU A 41 2.07 -18.44 -5.12
N LEU A 42 1.69 -17.81 -4.01
CA LEU A 42 1.01 -18.47 -2.89
C LEU A 42 -0.49 -18.15 -2.85
N GLY A 43 -1.00 -17.29 -3.75
CA GLY A 43 -2.40 -16.87 -3.76
C GLY A 43 -2.80 -16.05 -2.52
N LEU A 44 -1.84 -15.39 -1.87
CA LEU A 44 -2.08 -14.63 -0.64
C LEU A 44 -2.87 -13.36 -0.93
N THR A 45 -3.89 -13.07 -0.14
CA THR A 45 -4.44 -11.71 -0.10
C THR A 45 -3.48 -10.82 0.69
N VAL A 46 -3.08 -9.67 0.13
CA VAL A 46 -2.19 -8.73 0.80
C VAL A 46 -2.92 -7.41 1.04
N ILE A 47 -2.90 -6.94 2.29
CA ILE A 47 -3.32 -5.58 2.65
C ILE A 47 -2.09 -4.86 3.17
N MET A 48 -1.71 -3.77 2.51
CA MET A 48 -0.55 -2.97 2.86
C MET A 48 -0.98 -1.54 3.18
N VAL A 49 -0.55 -1.05 4.34
CA VAL A 49 -0.68 0.35 4.74
C VAL A 49 0.63 1.08 4.39
N THR A 50 0.51 2.22 3.73
CA THR A 50 1.65 3.05 3.35
C THR A 50 1.20 4.49 3.16
N HIS A 51 2.05 5.44 3.52
CA HIS A 51 1.91 6.85 3.16
C HIS A 51 2.72 7.21 1.89
N LEU A 52 3.45 6.26 1.32
CA LEU A 52 4.24 6.43 0.09
C LEU A 52 3.42 5.98 -1.12
N MET A 53 3.12 6.94 -2.00
CA MET A 53 2.23 6.77 -3.15
C MET A 53 2.86 5.88 -4.21
N GLU A 54 4.17 5.97 -4.40
CA GLU A 54 4.95 5.10 -5.28
C GLU A 54 4.86 3.63 -4.86
N HIS A 55 4.81 3.34 -3.56
CA HIS A 55 4.66 1.96 -3.06
C HIS A 55 3.24 1.45 -3.28
N ALA A 56 2.23 2.28 -2.99
CA ALA A 56 0.84 1.95 -3.23
C ALA A 56 0.58 1.70 -4.73
N ARG A 57 1.20 2.48 -5.62
CA ARG A 57 1.12 2.31 -7.07
C ARG A 57 1.84 1.06 -7.57
N ALA A 58 2.98 0.70 -6.96
CA ALA A 58 3.76 -0.45 -7.39
C ALA A 58 3.11 -1.80 -7.03
N VAL A 59 2.39 -1.87 -5.90
CA VAL A 59 1.87 -3.13 -5.35
C VAL A 59 0.34 -3.23 -5.43
N GLY A 60 -0.36 -2.11 -5.36
CA GLY A 60 -1.81 -2.08 -5.21
C GLY A 60 -2.56 -2.51 -6.47
N THR A 61 -3.50 -3.44 -6.31
CA THR A 61 -4.56 -3.70 -7.30
C THR A 61 -5.78 -2.82 -7.03
N ARG A 62 -6.03 -2.49 -5.76
CA ARG A 62 -7.05 -1.56 -5.28
C ARG A 62 -6.41 -0.64 -4.23
N VAL A 63 -6.91 0.59 -4.14
CA VAL A 63 -6.49 1.58 -3.14
C VAL A 63 -7.71 2.01 -2.35
N ALA A 64 -7.56 2.11 -1.03
CA ALA A 64 -8.52 2.76 -0.15
C ALA A 64 -7.84 3.98 0.49
N LEU A 65 -8.39 5.17 0.25
CA LEU A 65 -7.92 6.40 0.89
C LEU A 65 -8.64 6.58 2.24
N LEU A 66 -7.85 6.66 3.31
CA LEU A 66 -8.34 6.97 4.64
C LEU A 66 -7.87 8.38 5.04
N VAL A 67 -8.80 9.19 5.54
CA VAL A 67 -8.50 10.53 6.09
C VAL A 67 -9.26 10.69 7.39
N ARG A 68 -8.55 11.08 8.46
CA ARG A 68 -9.12 11.31 9.81
C ARG A 68 -10.02 10.15 10.31
N GLY A 69 -9.57 8.92 10.06
CA GLY A 69 -10.29 7.70 10.48
C GLY A 69 -11.50 7.31 9.63
N ALA A 70 -11.80 8.06 8.55
CA ALA A 70 -12.88 7.74 7.63
C ALA A 70 -12.32 7.22 6.29
N LYS A 71 -12.96 6.18 5.72
CA LYS A 71 -12.71 5.75 4.34
C LYS A 71 -13.37 6.73 3.38
N ILE A 72 -12.56 7.48 2.66
CA ILE A 72 -13.01 8.55 1.75
C ILE A 72 -13.35 7.97 0.37
N GLU A 73 -12.48 7.10 -0.14
CA GLU A 73 -12.60 6.54 -1.47
C GLU A 73 -11.98 5.14 -1.52
N GLU A 74 -12.52 4.26 -2.36
CA GLU A 74 -11.94 2.95 -2.65
C GLU A 74 -12.19 2.58 -4.12
N CYS A 75 -11.12 2.38 -4.89
CA CYS A 75 -11.18 2.15 -6.32
C CYS A 75 -9.97 1.31 -6.80
N PRO A 76 -9.98 0.80 -8.05
CA PRO A 76 -8.78 0.24 -8.66
C PRO A 76 -7.60 1.22 -8.57
N ALA A 77 -6.39 0.71 -8.35
CA ALA A 77 -5.22 1.56 -8.19
C ALA A 77 -5.00 2.46 -9.43
N ASP A 78 -5.16 1.89 -10.63
CA ASP A 78 -5.02 2.62 -11.89
C ASP A 78 -5.99 3.80 -11.98
N ASP A 79 -7.25 3.64 -11.57
CA ASP A 79 -8.25 4.70 -11.57
C ASP A 79 -7.88 5.79 -10.55
N PHE A 80 -7.48 5.40 -9.34
CA PHE A 80 -7.05 6.34 -8.31
C PHE A 80 -5.88 7.20 -8.79
N PHE A 81 -4.84 6.59 -9.34
CA PHE A 81 -3.65 7.32 -9.78
C PHE A 81 -3.81 8.04 -11.13
N ALA A 82 -4.83 7.70 -11.93
CA ALA A 82 -5.19 8.45 -13.13
C ALA A 82 -5.99 9.72 -12.80
N GLY A 83 -6.79 9.69 -11.73
CA GLY A 83 -7.59 10.82 -11.29
C GLY A 83 -8.64 10.41 -10.26
N PRO A 84 -8.42 10.66 -8.96
CA PRO A 84 -9.36 10.28 -7.91
C PRO A 84 -10.74 10.91 -8.13
N ALA A 85 -11.78 10.16 -7.77
CA ALA A 85 -13.17 10.61 -7.93
C ALA A 85 -13.50 11.73 -6.94
N THR A 86 -12.94 11.67 -5.74
CA THR A 86 -13.18 12.65 -4.68
C THR A 86 -12.22 13.82 -4.75
N GLU A 87 -12.71 15.01 -4.38
CA GLU A 87 -11.86 16.21 -4.28
C GLU A 87 -10.74 16.03 -3.26
N VAL A 88 -11.05 15.37 -2.14
CA VAL A 88 -10.07 15.00 -1.11
C VAL A 88 -8.99 14.08 -1.71
N GLY A 89 -9.36 13.09 -2.52
CA GLY A 89 -8.39 12.22 -3.20
C GLY A 89 -7.45 12.98 -4.14
N ARG A 90 -7.98 13.94 -4.91
CA ARG A 90 -7.15 14.77 -5.81
C ARG A 90 -6.16 15.62 -5.04
N ARG A 91 -6.62 16.30 -3.98
CA ARG A 91 -5.77 17.10 -3.09
C ARG A 91 -4.72 16.24 -2.39
N PHE A 92 -5.06 14.99 -2.05
CA PHE A 92 -4.12 14.03 -1.45
C PHE A 92 -2.98 13.68 -2.41
N LEU A 93 -3.29 13.36 -3.67
CA LEU A 93 -2.25 13.09 -4.69
C LEU A 93 -1.38 14.31 -5.01
N GLN A 94 -1.92 15.52 -4.85
CA GLN A 94 -1.18 16.77 -5.02
C GLN A 94 -0.28 17.10 -3.81
N GLY A 95 -0.35 16.32 -2.72
CA GLY A 95 0.38 16.57 -1.48
C GLY A 95 -0.21 17.67 -0.62
N GLU A 96 -1.40 18.19 -0.94
CA GLU A 96 -2.05 19.29 -0.23
C GLU A 96 -2.74 18.86 1.08
N LEU A 97 -2.79 17.55 1.33
CA LEU A 97 -3.32 16.94 2.54
C LEU A 97 -2.24 16.25 3.37
N SER A 98 -0.97 16.47 3.04
CA SER A 98 0.16 16.02 3.88
C SER A 98 -0.01 16.62 5.27
N ASP A 99 0.02 15.78 6.31
CA ASP A 99 -0.13 16.19 7.71
C ASP A 99 0.62 17.51 7.99
N GLU A 100 -0.14 18.52 8.39
CA GLU A 100 0.37 19.71 9.05
C GLU A 100 1.28 19.24 10.20
N ARG A 101 2.59 19.43 10.03
CA ARG A 101 3.52 19.50 11.15
C ARG A 101 3.47 20.88 11.77
#